data_AF-T0UT16-F1
#
_entry.id   AF-T0UT16-F1
#
_cell.length_a   1.000
_cell.length_b   1.000
_cell.length_c   1.000
_cell.angle_alpha   90.00
_cell.angle_beta   90.00
_cell.angle_gamma   90.00
#
_symmetry.space_group_name_H-M   'P 1'
#
loop_
_entity.id
_entity.type
_entity.pdbx_description
1 polymer ?
#
loop_
_entity_poly.entity_id
_entity_poly.type
_entity_poly.pdbx_seq_one_letter_code
_entity_poly.pdbx_strand_id
1 'polypeptide(L)'
;MTIYQYAGLTQKLHQQLVVEFNTLRLKHKRTLTKHIQEVKKCDRHQARKYFQRFDNVVKERSRLSPSTLDDMREFISENLANDLQAYLSEHYSGKPGTGRQEVDKTNAGLTEELFQRYRKEVEALRATYPNSIVAHIMEIKGCTKKEAKTIYSAINALYVEHVNLTPRKVIQLEGLLSRELFSEITKYAFNHYEWPESLDSEVDRITLEYRTKGNLGRDKASVKRALYTALAMGL
;
A
#
# COMPACT_ATOMS: atom_id res chain seq x y z
N MET A 1 10.49 8.50 -7.00
CA MET A 1 9.69 9.73 -6.98
C MET A 1 9.52 10.18 -5.53
N THR A 2 9.94 11.41 -5.25
CA THR A 2 9.61 12.16 -4.02
C THR A 2 8.19 12.71 -4.21
N ILE A 3 7.28 12.38 -3.29
CA ILE A 3 5.85 12.73 -3.40
C ILE A 3 5.54 14.00 -2.57
N TYR A 4 6.28 14.19 -1.47
CA TYR A 4 6.12 15.31 -0.55
C TYR A 4 7.46 15.99 -0.32
N GLN A 5 7.68 17.16 -0.92
CA GLN A 5 8.91 17.93 -0.72
C GLN A 5 9.18 18.12 0.78
N TYR A 6 10.36 17.67 1.23
CA TYR A 6 10.81 17.70 2.63
C TYR A 6 9.81 17.05 3.61
N ALA A 7 9.02 16.08 3.16
CA ALA A 7 7.95 15.46 3.93
C ALA A 7 6.94 16.46 4.51
N GLY A 8 6.75 17.61 3.86
CA GLY A 8 5.89 18.71 4.31
C GLY A 8 6.40 19.43 5.56
N LEU A 9 7.72 19.42 5.77
CA LEU A 9 8.44 20.18 6.79
C LEU A 9 9.24 21.33 6.14
N THR A 10 9.88 22.15 6.97
CA THR A 10 10.98 23.00 6.47
C THR A 10 12.17 22.13 6.07
N GLN A 11 12.95 22.61 5.10
CA GLN A 11 14.17 21.93 4.66
C GLN A 11 15.12 21.63 5.84
N LYS A 12 15.26 22.58 6.78
CA LYS A 12 16.11 22.43 7.96
C LYS A 12 15.65 21.26 8.85
N LEU A 13 14.36 21.22 9.19
CA LEU A 13 13.79 20.18 10.06
C LEU A 13 13.86 18.80 9.39
N HIS A 14 13.58 18.73 8.09
CA HIS A 14 13.69 17.49 7.33
C HIS A 14 15.13 16.99 7.28
N GLN A 15 16.10 17.87 7.02
CA GLN A 15 17.52 17.50 7.02
C GLN A 15 17.98 16.99 8.40
N GLN A 16 17.58 17.63 9.49
CA GLN A 16 17.89 17.15 10.85
C GLN A 16 17.30 15.76 11.11
N LEU A 17 16.03 15.55 10.71
CA LEU A 17 15.37 14.24 10.79
C LEU A 17 16.09 13.16 10.00
N VAL A 18 16.53 13.48 8.78
CA VAL A 18 17.31 12.56 7.93
C VAL A 18 18.64 12.20 8.60
N VAL A 19 19.34 13.17 9.17
CA VAL A 19 20.64 12.96 9.85
C VAL A 19 20.47 12.05 11.07
N GLU A 20 19.51 12.35 11.95
CA GLU A 20 19.29 11.55 13.15
C GLU A 20 18.83 10.13 12.82
N PHE A 21 17.88 9.98 11.90
CA PHE A 21 17.38 8.66 11.52
C PHE A 21 18.46 7.82 10.82
N ASN A 22 19.30 8.43 9.97
CA ASN A 22 20.43 7.72 9.37
C ASN A 22 21.48 7.33 10.41
N THR A 23 21.73 8.18 11.41
CA THR A 23 22.63 7.86 12.54
C THR A 23 22.10 6.67 13.33
N LEU A 24 20.79 6.64 13.62
CA LEU A 24 20.12 5.49 14.25
C LEU A 24 20.27 4.22 13.41
N ARG A 25 20.08 4.30 12.08
CA ARG A 25 20.25 3.17 11.16
C ARG A 25 21.68 2.63 11.15
N LEU A 26 22.67 3.51 11.26
CA LEU A 26 24.08 3.14 11.34
C LEU A 26 24.40 2.45 12.67
N LYS A 27 23.90 2.99 13.79
CA LYS A 27 24.06 2.42 15.13
C LYS A 27 23.44 1.02 15.23
N HIS A 28 22.26 0.81 14.65
CA HIS A 28 21.55 -0.46 14.65
C HIS A 28 21.58 -1.14 13.27
N LYS A 29 22.78 -1.21 12.66
CA LYS A 29 22.97 -1.81 11.34
C LYS A 29 22.47 -3.27 11.34
N ARG A 30 21.52 -3.58 10.44
CA ARG A 30 20.83 -4.89 10.32
C ARG A 30 19.93 -5.28 11.51
N THR A 31 19.97 -4.55 12.62
CA THR A 31 19.20 -4.83 13.85
C THR A 31 18.16 -3.76 14.18
N LEU A 32 18.02 -2.69 13.40
CA LEU A 32 17.08 -1.59 13.66
C LEU A 32 15.64 -2.07 13.87
N THR A 33 15.16 -3.02 13.07
CA THR A 33 13.81 -3.59 13.30
C THR A 33 13.72 -4.27 14.66
N LYS A 34 14.75 -5.00 15.10
CA LYS A 34 14.79 -5.62 16.44
C LYS A 34 14.80 -4.55 17.53
N HIS A 35 15.59 -3.49 17.35
CA HIS A 35 15.62 -2.36 18.28
C HIS A 35 14.24 -1.69 18.41
N ILE A 36 13.53 -1.49 17.28
CA ILE A 36 12.16 -0.96 17.31
C ILE A 36 11.21 -1.90 18.04
N GLN A 37 11.34 -3.23 17.87
CA GLN A 37 10.53 -4.21 18.62
C GLN A 37 10.74 -4.08 20.13
N GLU A 38 11.99 -3.94 20.56
CA GLU A 38 12.36 -3.84 21.97
C GLU A 38 11.84 -2.54 22.59
N VAL A 39 11.99 -1.43 21.88
CA VAL A 39 11.58 -0.08 22.33
C VAL A 39 10.04 0.03 22.38
N LYS A 40 9.36 -0.33 21.29
CA LYS A 40 7.87 -0.26 21.20
C LYS A 40 7.15 -1.45 21.81
N LYS A 41 7.88 -2.43 22.36
CA LYS A 41 7.33 -3.69 22.91
C LYS A 41 6.33 -4.37 21.96
N CYS A 42 6.72 -4.49 20.70
CA CYS A 42 5.85 -5.00 19.64
C CYS A 42 6.45 -6.19 18.91
N ASP A 43 5.61 -6.90 18.14
CA ASP A 43 6.09 -8.00 17.32
C ASP A 43 6.96 -7.52 16.15
N ARG A 44 7.62 -8.48 15.48
CA ARG A 44 8.55 -8.18 14.36
C ARG A 44 7.85 -7.56 13.15
N HIS A 45 6.55 -7.79 13.01
CA HIS A 45 5.76 -7.27 11.92
C HIS A 45 5.40 -5.79 12.17
N GLN A 46 4.92 -5.45 13.36
CA GLN A 46 4.67 -4.08 13.79
C GLN A 46 5.93 -3.21 13.73
N ALA A 47 7.06 -3.71 14.23
CA ALA A 47 8.32 -2.99 14.15
C ALA A 47 8.79 -2.72 12.71
N ARG A 48 8.47 -3.61 11.78
CA ARG A 48 8.76 -3.39 10.36
C ARG A 48 7.89 -2.28 9.78
N LYS A 49 6.64 -2.16 10.22
CA LYS A 49 5.72 -1.09 9.79
C LYS A 49 6.14 0.27 10.33
N TYR A 50 6.54 0.35 11.59
CA TYR A 50 7.18 1.55 12.14
C TYR A 50 8.40 1.96 11.32
N PHE A 51 9.33 1.03 11.11
CA PHE A 51 10.51 1.29 10.28
C PHE A 51 10.14 1.80 8.87
N GLN A 52 9.17 1.17 8.20
CA GLN A 52 8.74 1.57 6.86
C GLN A 52 8.12 2.97 6.86
N ARG A 53 7.26 3.29 7.83
CA ARG A 53 6.66 4.62 7.98
C ARG A 53 7.74 5.69 8.17
N PHE A 54 8.72 5.42 9.02
CA PHE A 54 9.82 6.36 9.28
C PHE A 54 10.70 6.54 8.02
N ASP A 55 11.05 5.44 7.34
CA ASP A 55 11.82 5.47 6.09
C ASP A 55 11.07 6.20 4.96
N ASN A 56 9.74 6.10 4.91
CA ASN A 56 8.92 6.84 3.95
C ASN A 56 8.94 8.35 4.20
N VAL A 57 8.89 8.81 5.46
CA VAL A 57 9.02 10.23 5.79
C VAL A 57 10.41 10.74 5.40
N VAL A 58 11.47 10.03 5.79
CA VAL A 58 12.86 10.40 5.49
C VAL A 58 13.11 10.47 3.98
N LYS A 59 12.49 9.58 3.20
CA LYS A 59 12.58 9.55 1.73
C LYS A 59 11.53 10.37 1.01
N GLU A 60 10.79 11.23 1.72
CA GLU A 60 9.81 12.15 1.12
C GLU A 60 8.69 11.43 0.36
N ARG A 61 8.40 10.18 0.73
CA ARG A 61 7.30 9.36 0.20
C ARG A 61 6.01 9.58 0.96
N SER A 62 6.09 10.11 2.18
CA SER A 62 4.96 10.51 3.01
C SER A 62 5.24 11.85 3.68
N ARG A 63 4.18 12.64 3.89
CA ARG A 63 4.22 13.78 4.82
C ARG A 63 4.41 13.26 6.26
N LEU A 64 5.14 13.99 7.11
CA LEU A 64 5.18 13.70 8.54
C LEU A 64 3.84 14.10 9.17
N SER A 65 3.16 13.14 9.82
CA SER A 65 1.95 13.38 10.62
C SER A 65 2.29 13.46 12.11
N PRO A 66 1.46 14.13 12.95
CA PRO A 66 1.60 14.10 14.40
C PRO A 66 1.66 12.68 14.95
N SER A 67 0.78 11.79 14.47
CA SER A 67 0.81 10.37 14.87
C SER A 67 2.11 9.66 14.50
N THR A 68 2.71 10.00 13.36
CA THR A 68 4.01 9.43 12.98
C THR A 68 5.15 10.03 13.78
N LEU A 69 5.07 11.31 14.13
CA LEU A 69 6.02 11.92 15.05
C LEU A 69 5.97 11.24 16.42
N ASP A 70 4.79 11.00 16.98
CA ASP A 70 4.63 10.33 18.28
C ASP A 70 5.24 8.93 18.29
N ASP A 71 5.10 8.20 17.18
CA ASP A 71 5.77 6.91 17.02
C ASP A 71 7.30 7.04 16.91
N MET A 72 7.81 8.13 16.31
CA MET A 72 9.24 8.39 16.12
C MET A 72 9.93 8.95 17.36
N ARG A 73 9.21 9.55 18.32
CA ARG A 73 9.77 10.26 19.49
C ARG A 73 10.83 9.48 20.25
N GLU A 74 10.67 8.16 20.38
CA GLU A 74 11.61 7.30 21.10
C GLU A 74 12.91 7.00 20.33
N PHE A 75 13.00 7.42 19.08
CA PHE A 75 14.07 7.10 18.15
C PHE A 75 14.84 8.34 17.64
N ILE A 76 14.41 9.54 18.03
CA ILE A 76 15.03 10.82 17.70
C ILE A 76 15.28 11.61 18.98
N SER A 77 16.07 12.67 18.89
CA SER A 77 16.36 13.55 20.02
C SER A 77 15.10 14.28 20.49
N GLU A 78 15.02 14.53 21.79
CA GLU A 78 13.91 15.27 22.39
C GLU A 78 13.78 16.69 21.79
N ASN A 79 14.92 17.34 21.53
CA ASN A 79 14.95 18.66 20.89
C ASN A 79 14.31 18.62 19.49
N LEU A 80 14.71 17.66 18.64
CA LEU A 80 14.14 17.53 17.31
C LEU A 80 12.65 17.14 17.38
N ALA A 81 12.27 16.25 18.30
CA ALA A 81 10.87 15.88 18.49
C ALA A 81 10.00 17.09 18.89
N ASN A 82 10.51 17.97 19.75
CA ASN A 82 9.81 19.18 20.19
C ASN A 82 9.70 20.20 19.05
N ASP A 83 10.78 20.43 18.30
CA ASP A 83 10.78 21.32 17.13
C ASP A 83 9.81 20.85 16.05
N LEU A 84 9.79 19.53 15.77
CA LEU A 84 8.84 18.93 14.84
C LEU A 84 7.41 19.03 15.37
N GLN A 85 7.18 18.84 16.66
CA GLN A 85 5.85 18.97 17.26
C GLN A 85 5.34 20.41 17.16
N ALA A 86 6.19 21.41 17.47
CA ALA A 86 5.84 22.81 17.36
C ALA A 86 5.46 23.17 15.92
N TYR A 87 6.31 22.78 14.96
CA TYR A 87 6.05 22.98 13.54
C TYR A 87 4.75 22.31 13.09
N LEU A 88 4.52 21.06 13.46
CA LEU A 88 3.28 20.37 13.12
C LEU A 88 2.08 21.03 13.81
N SER A 89 2.19 21.51 15.03
CA SER A 89 1.06 22.16 15.71
C SER A 89 0.60 23.44 14.99
N GLU A 90 1.54 24.18 14.40
CA GLU A 90 1.26 25.41 13.65
C GLU A 90 0.88 25.16 12.17
N HIS A 91 1.50 24.17 11.54
CA HIS A 91 1.43 23.96 10.07
C HIS A 91 0.76 22.65 9.64
N TYR A 92 0.41 21.78 10.58
CA TYR A 92 -0.36 20.57 10.30
C TYR A 92 -1.85 20.86 10.42
N SER A 93 -2.47 21.23 9.30
CA SER A 93 -3.92 21.21 9.17
C SER A 93 -4.40 19.74 9.24
N GLY A 94 -4.85 19.31 10.42
CA GLY A 94 -5.29 17.94 10.75
C GLY A 94 -6.50 17.39 9.99
N LYS A 95 -6.80 17.90 8.80
CA LYS A 95 -7.73 17.33 7.83
C LYS A 95 -7.08 17.46 6.46
N PRO A 96 -7.19 16.46 5.56
CA PRO A 96 -7.24 16.80 4.15
C PRO A 96 -8.47 17.70 4.01
N GLY A 97 -8.27 19.02 4.04
CA GLY A 97 -9.20 19.93 3.39
C GLY A 97 -9.46 19.35 2.01
N THR A 98 -10.71 19.37 1.56
CA THR A 98 -11.18 18.98 0.23
C THR A 98 -10.27 19.55 -0.86
N GLY A 99 -9.24 18.77 -1.11
CA GLY A 99 -7.93 19.19 -1.60
C GLY A 99 -7.04 17.96 -1.40
N ARG A 100 -7.61 16.78 -1.73
CA ARG A 100 -6.81 15.67 -2.23
C ARG A 100 -5.87 16.34 -3.24
N GLN A 101 -4.55 16.25 -3.04
CA GLN A 101 -3.66 16.32 -4.19
C GLN A 101 -4.34 15.46 -5.26
N GLU A 102 -4.57 16.02 -6.44
CA GLU A 102 -5.02 15.22 -7.56
C GLU A 102 -3.97 14.13 -7.73
N VAL A 103 -4.29 12.96 -7.16
CA VAL A 103 -3.51 11.77 -7.38
C VAL A 103 -3.70 11.53 -8.85
N ASP A 104 -2.60 11.47 -9.60
CA ASP A 104 -2.66 11.08 -10.99
C ASP A 104 -3.46 9.77 -11.09
N LYS A 105 -4.60 9.87 -11.77
CA LYS A 105 -5.54 8.76 -11.96
C LYS A 105 -5.46 8.18 -13.35
N THR A 106 -4.56 8.69 -14.18
CA THR A 106 -4.32 8.16 -15.50
C THR A 106 -4.09 6.65 -15.40
N ASN A 107 -4.75 5.92 -16.27
CA ASN A 107 -4.74 4.46 -16.33
C ASN A 107 -5.17 3.78 -15.01
N ALA A 108 -5.99 4.46 -14.19
CA ALA A 108 -6.35 4.04 -12.84
C ALA A 108 -5.15 3.71 -11.93
N GLY A 109 -4.00 4.34 -12.18
CA GLY A 109 -2.75 4.07 -11.46
C GLY A 109 -2.05 2.77 -11.86
N LEU A 110 -2.45 2.13 -12.96
CA LEU A 110 -1.72 1.02 -13.60
C LEU A 110 -0.75 1.54 -14.67
N THR A 111 0.09 0.65 -15.22
CA THR A 111 0.75 0.93 -16.49
C THR A 111 -0.30 1.01 -17.61
N GLU A 112 0.00 1.78 -18.66
CA GLU A 112 -0.90 1.92 -19.82
C GLU A 112 -1.29 0.56 -20.41
N GLU A 113 -0.32 -0.33 -20.61
CA GLU A 113 -0.57 -1.68 -21.15
C GLU A 113 -1.53 -2.50 -20.28
N LEU A 114 -1.31 -2.52 -18.96
CA LEU A 114 -2.18 -3.24 -18.02
C LEU A 114 -3.59 -2.64 -18.00
N PHE A 115 -3.70 -1.32 -18.06
CA PHE A 115 -4.99 -0.65 -18.10
C PHE A 115 -5.76 -0.93 -19.39
N GLN A 116 -5.10 -0.93 -20.55
CA GLN A 116 -5.76 -1.29 -21.81
C GLN A 116 -6.25 -2.74 -21.81
N ARG A 117 -5.46 -3.68 -21.27
CA ARG A 117 -5.89 -5.08 -21.10
C ARG A 117 -7.08 -5.19 -20.13
N TYR A 118 -7.05 -4.45 -19.02
CA TYR A 118 -8.17 -4.34 -18.08
C TYR A 118 -9.44 -3.84 -18.76
N ARG A 119 -9.38 -2.77 -19.57
CA ARG A 119 -10.55 -2.27 -20.29
C ARG A 119 -11.14 -3.31 -21.23
N LYS A 120 -10.30 -4.01 -22.00
CA LYS A 120 -10.73 -5.09 -22.91
C LYS A 120 -11.48 -6.21 -22.18
N GLU A 121 -10.97 -6.65 -21.04
CA GLU A 121 -11.64 -7.70 -20.25
C GLU A 121 -12.95 -7.22 -19.62
N VAL A 122 -13.02 -5.97 -19.16
CA VAL A 122 -14.27 -5.38 -18.66
C VAL A 122 -15.32 -5.24 -19.76
N GLU A 123 -14.91 -4.85 -20.96
CA GLU A 123 -15.79 -4.81 -22.14
C GLU A 123 -16.31 -6.21 -22.51
N ALA A 124 -15.42 -7.22 -22.54
CA ALA A 124 -15.81 -8.60 -22.78
C ALA A 124 -16.78 -9.13 -21.69
N LEU A 125 -16.53 -8.80 -20.42
CA LEU A 125 -17.41 -9.14 -19.31
C LEU A 125 -18.80 -8.51 -19.48
N ARG A 126 -18.86 -7.23 -19.88
CA ARG A 126 -20.13 -6.52 -20.15
C ARG A 126 -20.88 -7.10 -21.35
N ALA A 127 -20.16 -7.44 -22.42
CA ALA A 127 -20.75 -8.06 -23.60
C ALA A 127 -21.32 -9.46 -23.31
N THR A 128 -20.65 -10.22 -22.44
CA THR A 128 -21.09 -11.56 -22.03
C THR A 128 -22.32 -11.51 -21.12
N TYR A 129 -22.40 -10.51 -20.24
CA TYR A 129 -23.44 -10.43 -19.19
C TYR A 129 -24.20 -9.09 -19.18
N PRO A 130 -24.76 -8.60 -20.29
CA PRO A 130 -25.22 -7.21 -20.41
C PRO A 130 -26.22 -6.76 -19.34
N ASN A 131 -27.12 -7.65 -18.89
CA ASN A 131 -28.12 -7.38 -17.85
C ASN A 131 -27.93 -8.20 -16.57
N SER A 132 -26.85 -8.99 -16.50
CA SER A 132 -26.65 -10.00 -15.46
C SER A 132 -25.28 -9.92 -14.78
N ILE A 133 -24.46 -8.89 -15.06
CA ILE A 133 -23.13 -8.74 -14.44
C ILE A 133 -23.18 -8.86 -12.92
N VAL A 134 -24.18 -8.24 -12.27
CA VAL A 134 -24.32 -8.33 -10.81
C VAL A 134 -24.58 -9.76 -10.36
N ALA A 135 -25.41 -10.52 -11.09
CA ALA A 135 -25.67 -11.92 -10.78
C ALA A 135 -24.40 -12.78 -11.00
N HIS A 136 -23.65 -12.52 -12.07
CA HIS A 136 -22.38 -13.20 -12.32
C HIS A 136 -21.34 -12.89 -11.23
N ILE A 137 -21.23 -11.64 -10.77
CA ILE A 137 -20.35 -11.29 -9.63
C ILE A 137 -20.79 -12.02 -8.35
N MET A 138 -22.10 -12.15 -8.11
CA MET A 138 -22.59 -12.91 -6.95
C MET A 138 -22.19 -14.38 -7.03
N GLU A 139 -22.28 -15.00 -8.22
CA GLU A 139 -21.88 -16.38 -8.45
C GLU A 139 -20.38 -16.59 -8.20
N ILE A 140 -19.53 -15.74 -8.77
CA ILE A 140 -18.07 -15.85 -8.63
C ILE A 140 -17.61 -15.55 -7.19
N LYS A 141 -18.21 -14.55 -6.53
CA LYS A 141 -17.75 -14.09 -5.21
C LYS A 141 -18.51 -14.73 -4.04
N GLY A 142 -19.60 -15.47 -4.29
CA GLY A 142 -20.46 -16.01 -3.25
C GLY A 142 -21.04 -14.93 -2.32
N CYS A 143 -21.33 -13.74 -2.86
CA CYS A 143 -21.66 -12.55 -2.07
C CYS A 143 -23.12 -12.10 -2.24
N THR A 144 -23.56 -11.17 -1.38
CA THR A 144 -24.89 -10.58 -1.48
C THR A 144 -25.01 -9.67 -2.70
N LYS A 145 -26.25 -9.46 -3.19
CA LYS A 145 -26.53 -8.51 -4.28
C LYS A 145 -26.00 -7.10 -4.01
N LYS A 146 -26.00 -6.67 -2.74
CA LYS A 146 -25.49 -5.35 -2.33
C LYS A 146 -23.98 -5.28 -2.53
N GLU A 147 -23.25 -6.29 -2.07
CA GLU A 147 -21.80 -6.37 -2.24
C GLU A 147 -21.40 -6.48 -3.71
N ALA A 148 -22.09 -7.32 -4.49
CA ALA A 148 -21.85 -7.45 -5.91
C ALA A 148 -22.05 -6.13 -6.67
N LYS A 149 -23.09 -5.35 -6.31
CA LYS A 149 -23.28 -4.00 -6.84
C LYS A 149 -22.11 -3.07 -6.49
N THR A 150 -21.61 -3.12 -5.26
CA THR A 150 -20.44 -2.32 -4.84
C THR A 150 -19.19 -2.69 -5.62
N ILE A 151 -18.94 -3.98 -5.85
CA ILE A 151 -17.82 -4.46 -6.67
C ILE A 151 -17.98 -3.96 -8.12
N TYR A 152 -19.17 -4.09 -8.70
CA TYR A 152 -19.43 -3.59 -10.05
C TYR A 152 -19.24 -2.08 -10.17
N SER A 153 -19.70 -1.30 -9.19
CA SER A 153 -19.44 0.14 -9.13
C SER A 153 -17.94 0.46 -9.05
N ALA A 154 -17.15 -0.34 -8.34
CA ALA A 154 -15.69 -0.18 -8.28
C ALA A 154 -15.04 -0.45 -9.65
N ILE A 155 -15.48 -1.50 -10.37
CA ILE A 155 -15.04 -1.80 -11.75
C ILE A 155 -15.31 -0.61 -12.67
N ASN A 156 -16.53 -0.05 -12.59
CA ASN A 156 -16.92 1.10 -13.41
C ASN A 156 -16.06 2.33 -13.10
N ALA A 157 -15.83 2.62 -11.81
CA ALA A 157 -15.02 3.76 -11.40
C ALA A 157 -13.55 3.64 -11.85
N LEU A 158 -13.00 2.42 -11.87
CA LEU A 158 -11.66 2.14 -12.40
C LEU A 158 -11.63 2.29 -13.93
N TYR A 159 -12.65 1.78 -14.62
CA TYR A 159 -12.74 1.83 -16.09
C TYR A 159 -12.73 3.27 -16.64
N VAL A 160 -13.37 4.20 -15.92
CA VAL A 160 -13.39 5.63 -16.28
C VAL A 160 -12.28 6.46 -15.60
N GLU A 161 -11.27 5.80 -15.01
CA GLU A 161 -10.12 6.47 -14.39
C GLU A 161 -10.52 7.45 -13.25
N HIS A 162 -11.69 7.26 -12.65
CA HIS A 162 -12.18 8.12 -11.57
C HIS A 162 -11.45 7.83 -10.24
N VAL A 163 -10.88 6.63 -10.11
CA VAL A 163 -10.18 6.15 -8.91
C VAL A 163 -8.98 5.29 -9.28
N ASN A 164 -7.97 5.27 -8.41
CA ASN A 164 -6.83 4.38 -8.58
C ASN A 164 -7.14 2.97 -8.06
N LEU A 165 -6.44 1.99 -8.64
CA LEU A 165 -6.50 0.59 -8.26
C LEU A 165 -5.68 0.32 -7.00
N THR A 166 -6.30 0.56 -5.86
CA THR A 166 -5.71 0.26 -4.55
C THR A 166 -5.77 -1.24 -4.24
N PRO A 167 -4.93 -1.76 -3.32
CA PRO A 167 -4.92 -3.18 -2.95
C PRO A 167 -6.30 -3.75 -2.57
N ARG A 168 -7.12 -2.96 -1.86
CA ARG A 168 -8.50 -3.34 -1.54
C ARG A 168 -9.37 -3.57 -2.78
N LYS A 169 -9.21 -2.74 -3.82
CA LYS A 169 -9.94 -2.91 -5.08
C LYS A 169 -9.41 -4.09 -5.87
N VAL A 170 -8.10 -4.35 -5.84
CA VAL A 170 -7.53 -5.55 -6.46
C VAL A 170 -8.18 -6.81 -5.89
N ILE A 171 -8.31 -6.93 -4.57
CA ILE A 171 -9.00 -8.06 -3.93
C ILE A 171 -10.45 -8.20 -4.43
N GLN A 172 -11.15 -7.08 -4.65
CA GLN A 172 -12.51 -7.10 -5.18
C GLN A 172 -12.60 -7.64 -6.63
N LEU A 173 -11.54 -7.48 -7.42
CA LEU A 173 -11.47 -7.95 -8.82
C LEU A 173 -11.09 -9.43 -8.95
N GLU A 174 -10.67 -10.08 -7.86
CA GLU A 174 -10.28 -11.48 -7.86
C GLU A 174 -11.40 -12.38 -8.38
N GLY A 175 -11.08 -13.19 -9.38
CA GLY A 175 -12.00 -14.11 -10.06
C GLY A 175 -12.84 -13.49 -11.19
N LEU A 176 -12.84 -12.16 -11.34
CA LEU A 176 -13.62 -11.45 -12.36
C LEU A 176 -12.84 -11.13 -13.64
N LEU A 177 -11.52 -11.20 -13.56
CA LEU A 177 -10.59 -11.03 -14.67
C LEU A 177 -9.91 -12.35 -14.99
N SER A 178 -9.32 -12.44 -16.16
CA SER A 178 -8.47 -13.55 -16.54
C SER A 178 -7.36 -13.74 -15.51
N ARG A 179 -7.01 -15.00 -15.25
CA ARG A 179 -5.97 -15.33 -14.28
C ARG A 179 -4.65 -14.63 -14.60
N GLU A 180 -4.31 -14.52 -15.88
CA GLU A 180 -3.09 -13.87 -16.35
C GLU A 180 -3.08 -12.38 -16.02
N LEU A 181 -4.10 -11.63 -16.48
CA LEU A 181 -4.18 -10.20 -16.22
C LEU A 181 -4.24 -9.90 -14.72
N PHE A 182 -5.04 -10.66 -13.97
CA PHE A 182 -5.14 -10.50 -12.52
C PHE A 182 -3.80 -10.74 -11.81
N SER A 183 -3.01 -11.72 -12.26
CA SER A 183 -1.68 -12.01 -11.71
C SER A 183 -0.71 -10.84 -11.92
N GLU A 184 -0.77 -10.18 -13.08
CA GLU A 184 0.09 -9.02 -13.35
C GLU A 184 -0.36 -7.78 -12.58
N ILE A 185 -1.67 -7.53 -12.51
CA ILE A 185 -2.27 -6.45 -11.73
C ILE A 185 -1.92 -6.57 -10.25
N THR A 186 -2.07 -7.77 -9.66
CA THR A 186 -1.74 -8.01 -8.25
C THR A 186 -0.25 -7.80 -7.99
N LYS A 187 0.62 -8.33 -8.85
CA LYS A 187 2.07 -8.09 -8.77
C LYS A 187 2.39 -6.61 -8.84
N TYR A 188 1.75 -5.86 -9.74
CA TYR A 188 1.97 -4.42 -9.83
C TYR A 188 1.46 -3.70 -8.57
N ALA A 189 0.18 -3.83 -8.25
CA ALA A 189 -0.47 -3.05 -7.20
C ALA A 189 0.11 -3.31 -5.81
N PHE A 190 0.39 -4.56 -5.45
CA PHE A 190 1.02 -4.88 -4.15
C PHE A 190 2.51 -4.49 -4.11
N ASN A 191 3.14 -4.25 -5.26
CA ASN A 191 4.48 -3.69 -5.30
C ASN A 191 4.49 -2.14 -5.23
N HIS A 192 3.43 -1.47 -5.65
CA HIS A 192 3.40 -0.01 -5.78
C HIS A 192 2.61 0.71 -4.68
N TYR A 193 1.64 0.05 -4.05
CA TYR A 193 0.78 0.64 -3.03
C TYR A 193 0.98 0.01 -1.64
N GLU A 194 0.79 0.81 -0.59
CA GLU A 194 0.64 0.33 0.78
C GLU A 194 -0.82 -0.05 1.06
N TRP A 195 -1.02 -0.94 2.04
CA TRP A 195 -2.35 -1.38 2.49
C TRP A 195 -2.40 -1.52 4.01
N PRO A 196 -3.60 -1.41 4.62
CA PRO A 196 -3.78 -1.64 6.04
C PRO A 196 -3.63 -3.12 6.40
N GLU A 197 -3.23 -3.41 7.63
CA GLU A 197 -2.96 -4.78 8.10
C GLU A 197 -4.15 -5.73 7.95
N SER A 198 -5.37 -5.17 7.97
CA SER A 198 -6.60 -5.94 7.78
C SER A 198 -6.65 -6.72 6.47
N LEU A 199 -5.85 -6.32 5.46
CA LEU A 199 -5.79 -6.98 4.15
C LEU A 199 -4.63 -7.98 4.04
N ASP A 200 -3.76 -8.12 5.05
CA ASP A 200 -2.54 -8.93 4.95
C ASP A 200 -2.85 -10.40 4.60
N SER A 201 -3.88 -10.99 5.21
CA SER A 201 -4.29 -12.38 4.93
C SER A 201 -4.78 -12.59 3.49
N GLU A 202 -5.57 -11.65 2.95
CA GLU A 202 -6.10 -11.71 1.59
C GLU A 202 -4.99 -11.48 0.57
N VAL A 203 -4.10 -10.53 0.84
CA VAL A 203 -2.94 -10.25 -0.02
C VAL A 203 -2.00 -11.45 -0.07
N ASP A 204 -1.72 -12.09 1.06
CA ASP A 204 -0.85 -13.28 1.13
C ASP A 204 -1.47 -14.44 0.35
N ARG A 205 -2.77 -14.71 0.52
CA ARG A 205 -3.51 -15.74 -0.24
C ARG A 205 -3.42 -15.48 -1.75
N ILE A 206 -3.80 -14.28 -2.19
CA ILE A 206 -3.81 -13.91 -3.61
C ILE A 206 -2.40 -14.02 -4.21
N THR A 207 -1.38 -13.55 -3.49
CA THR A 207 0.01 -13.61 -3.95
C THR A 207 0.46 -15.06 -4.17
N LEU A 208 -0.01 -15.99 -3.34
CA LEU A 208 0.30 -17.41 -3.47
C LEU A 208 -0.46 -18.06 -4.64
N GLU A 209 -1.75 -17.78 -4.76
CA GLU A 209 -2.65 -18.39 -5.75
C GLU A 209 -2.37 -17.93 -7.20
N TYR A 210 -2.08 -16.64 -7.36
CA TYR A 210 -1.86 -16.00 -8.66
C TYR A 210 -0.38 -15.82 -9.01
N ARG A 211 0.51 -16.60 -8.39
CA ARG A 211 1.93 -16.62 -8.77
C ARG A 211 2.11 -17.18 -10.19
N THR A 212 2.94 -16.53 -11.00
CA THR A 212 3.37 -17.04 -12.32
C THR A 212 4.29 -18.24 -12.11
N LYS A 213 3.99 -19.40 -12.72
CA LYS A 213 4.89 -20.58 -12.67
C LYS A 213 6.23 -20.21 -13.32
N GLY A 214 7.33 -20.30 -12.58
CA GLY A 214 8.69 -20.06 -13.08
C GLY A 214 9.42 -18.82 -12.56
N ASN A 215 8.73 -17.86 -11.92
CA ASN A 215 9.37 -16.68 -11.32
C ASN A 215 9.62 -16.86 -9.82
N LEU A 216 10.70 -17.58 -9.46
CA LEU A 216 11.30 -17.50 -8.11
C LEU A 216 12.16 -16.22 -7.91
N GLY A 217 11.89 -15.16 -8.68
CA GLY A 217 12.56 -13.86 -8.59
C GLY A 217 11.70 -12.84 -7.87
N ARG A 218 12.05 -12.55 -6.60
CA ARG A 218 11.30 -11.69 -5.68
C ARG A 218 12.21 -10.59 -5.16
N ASP A 219 11.80 -9.33 -5.33
CA ASP A 219 12.52 -8.19 -4.77
C ASP A 219 11.85 -7.55 -3.54
N LYS A 220 10.62 -7.96 -3.17
CA LYS A 220 9.99 -7.54 -1.90
C LYS A 220 10.08 -8.61 -0.81
N ALA A 221 10.53 -8.17 0.37
CA ALA A 221 10.74 -9.05 1.53
C ALA A 221 9.44 -9.50 2.24
N SER A 222 8.32 -8.79 2.07
CA SER A 222 6.99 -9.25 2.55
C SER A 222 6.58 -10.53 1.82
N VAL A 223 6.67 -10.50 0.50
CA VAL A 223 6.37 -11.65 -0.38
C VAL A 223 7.32 -12.82 -0.09
N LYS A 224 8.63 -12.55 0.09
CA LYS A 224 9.58 -13.60 0.56
C LYS A 224 9.12 -14.24 1.86
N ARG A 225 8.76 -13.42 2.86
CA ARG A 225 8.36 -13.89 4.18
C ARG A 225 7.08 -14.74 4.14
N ALA A 226 6.05 -14.32 3.41
CA ALA A 226 4.80 -15.07 3.26
C ALA A 226 5.03 -16.49 2.70
N LEU A 227 5.91 -16.62 1.70
CA LEU A 227 6.19 -17.94 1.09
C LEU A 227 7.15 -18.79 1.93
N TYR A 228 8.06 -18.17 2.69
CA TYR A 228 8.83 -18.92 3.69
C TYR A 228 7.92 -19.43 4.82
N THR A 229 6.93 -18.64 5.22
CA THR A 229 5.91 -19.09 6.19
C THR A 229 5.05 -20.22 5.61
N ALA A 230 4.59 -20.11 4.37
CA ALA A 230 3.80 -21.16 3.71
C ALA A 230 4.59 -22.48 3.55
N LEU A 231 5.85 -22.40 3.12
CA LEU A 231 6.76 -23.55 3.05
C LEU A 231 7.03 -24.18 4.42
N ALA A 232 7.19 -23.36 5.47
CA ALA A 232 7.39 -23.86 6.83
C ALA A 232 6.13 -24.51 7.42
N MET A 233 4.94 -24.15 6.92
CA MET A 233 3.67 -24.75 7.32
C MET A 233 3.27 -25.98 6.48
N GLY A 234 4.07 -26.36 5.48
CA GLY A 234 3.81 -27.54 4.64
C GLY A 234 2.62 -27.40 3.68
N LEU A 235 2.24 -26.16 3.34
CA LEU A 235 1.17 -25.82 2.40
C LEU A 235 1.66 -25.72 0.94
#